data_AF-A0A846U7N2-F1
#
_entry.id   AF-A0A846U7N2-F1
#
_cell.length_a   1.000
_cell.length_b   1.000
_cell.length_c   1.000
_cell.angle_alpha   90.00
_cell.angle_beta   90.00
_cell.angle_gamma   90.00
#
_symmetry.space_group_name_H-M   'P 1'
#
loop_
_entity.id
_entity.type
_entity.pdbx_description
1 polymer ?
#
loop_
_entity_poly.entity_id
_entity_poly.type
_entity_poly.pdbx_seq_one_letter_code
_entity_poly.pdbx_strand_id
1 'polypeptide(L)'
;MKNLQEATERICDLKGSLVAMDALMAALIRVLPAEQRAALRTAFDGNAEVARTVMLHASISELSIAAFERDVERTAALIGS
;
A
#
# COMPACT_ATOMS: atom_id res chain seq x y z
N MET A 1 19.15 24.79 -4.89
CA MET A 1 19.58 23.48 -5.42
C MET A 1 19.72 22.41 -4.34
N LYS A 2 20.20 22.72 -3.12
CA LYS A 2 20.32 21.77 -2.00
C LYS A 2 19.00 21.02 -1.66
N ASN A 3 17.87 21.72 -1.71
CA ASN A 3 16.57 21.16 -1.34
C ASN A 3 16.03 20.10 -2.31
N LEU A 4 16.33 20.20 -3.61
CA LEU A 4 15.82 19.24 -4.61
C LEU A 4 16.60 17.92 -4.55
N GLN A 5 17.92 18.01 -4.33
CA GLN A 5 18.77 16.83 -4.13
C GLN A 5 18.36 16.09 -2.84
N GLU A 6 18.20 16.81 -1.74
CA GLU A 6 17.75 16.22 -0.48
C GLU A 6 16.36 15.59 -0.60
N ALA A 7 15.43 16.24 -1.30
CA ALA A 7 14.12 15.64 -1.60
C ALA A 7 14.27 14.34 -2.41
N THR A 8 15.17 14.31 -3.39
CA THR A 8 15.43 13.11 -4.20
C THR A 8 15.99 11.97 -3.36
N GLU A 9 16.95 12.25 -2.49
CA GLU A 9 17.55 11.25 -1.59
C GLU A 9 16.49 10.66 -0.64
N ARG A 10 15.65 11.50 -0.03
CA ARG A 10 14.54 11.04 0.82
C ARG A 10 13.50 10.23 0.04
N ILE A 11 13.21 10.59 -1.21
CA ILE A 11 12.32 9.81 -2.07
C ILE A 11 12.94 8.43 -2.37
N CYS A 12 14.25 8.36 -2.65
CA CYS A 12 14.94 7.09 -2.88
C CYS A 12 14.91 6.19 -1.64
N ASP A 13 15.16 6.75 -0.46
CA ASP A 13 15.09 6.02 0.81
C ASP A 13 13.68 5.48 1.09
N LEU A 14 12.65 6.33 0.91
CA LEU A 14 11.25 5.94 1.06
C LEU A 14 10.88 4.81 0.08
N LYS A 15 11.30 4.91 -1.18
CA LYS A 15 11.05 3.86 -2.18
C LYS A 15 11.68 2.52 -1.77
N GLY A 16 12.91 2.54 -1.25
CA GLY A 16 13.57 1.33 -0.74
C GLY A 16 12.77 0.69 0.39
N SER A 17 12.31 1.51 1.34
CA SER A 17 11.48 1.06 2.47
C SER A 17 10.15 0.45 2.02
N LEU A 18 9.47 1.07 1.06
CA LEU A 18 8.21 0.56 0.51
C LEU A 18 8.39 -0.78 -0.21
N VAL A 19 9.48 -0.94 -1.00
CA VAL A 19 9.79 -2.22 -1.66
C VAL A 19 10.09 -3.32 -0.65
N ALA A 20 10.81 -3.01 0.44
CA ALA A 20 11.07 -3.98 1.50
C ALA A 20 9.78 -4.42 2.21
N MET A 21 8.86 -3.49 2.48
CA MET A 21 7.54 -3.79 3.04
C MET A 21 6.70 -4.64 2.09
N ASP A 22 6.64 -4.30 0.81
CA ASP A 22 5.91 -5.07 -0.20
C ASP A 22 6.40 -6.53 -0.29
N ALA A 23 7.73 -6.72 -0.32
CA ALA A 23 8.34 -8.05 -0.31
C ALA A 23 7.98 -8.87 0.94
N LEU A 24 8.00 -8.23 2.12
CA LEU A 24 7.61 -8.88 3.38
C LEU A 24 6.13 -9.25 3.39
N MET A 25 5.24 -8.33 3.00
CA MET A 25 3.80 -8.57 2.96
C MET A 25 3.46 -9.71 2.00
N ALA A 26 4.11 -9.76 0.83
CA ALA A 26 3.93 -10.84 -0.12
C ALA A 26 4.40 -12.20 0.44
N ALA A 27 5.52 -12.23 1.18
CA ALA A 27 5.98 -13.45 1.84
C ALA A 27 4.99 -13.92 2.91
N LEU A 28 4.47 -13.00 3.73
CA LEU A 28 3.48 -13.31 4.77
C LEU A 28 2.17 -13.84 4.20
N ILE A 29 1.63 -13.19 3.15
CA ILE A 29 0.39 -13.65 2.51
C ILE A 29 0.57 -15.06 1.95
N ARG A 30 1.72 -15.36 1.32
CA ARG A 30 1.99 -16.67 0.71
C ARG A 30 2.03 -17.82 1.71
N VAL A 31 2.37 -17.56 2.97
CA VAL A 31 2.40 -18.61 4.01
C VAL A 31 1.06 -18.77 4.74
N LEU A 32 0.09 -17.87 4.54
CA LEU A 32 -1.22 -17.97 5.17
C LEU A 32 -2.08 -19.10 4.55
N PRO A 33 -2.77 -19.89 5.37
CA PRO A 33 -3.82 -20.82 4.92
C PRO A 33 -4.94 -20.09 4.17
N ALA A 34 -5.59 -20.78 3.22
CA ALA A 34 -6.64 -20.20 2.38
C ALA A 34 -7.82 -19.60 3.19
N GLU A 35 -8.23 -20.25 4.28
CA GLU A 35 -9.28 -19.74 5.17
C GLU A 35 -8.90 -18.38 5.81
N GLN A 36 -7.63 -18.23 6.21
CA GLN A 36 -7.13 -17.00 6.80
C GLN A 36 -6.96 -15.89 5.74
N ARG A 37 -6.67 -16.25 4.49
CA ARG A 37 -6.64 -15.28 3.37
C ARG A 37 -8.01 -14.68 3.10
N ALA A 38 -9.09 -15.46 3.22
CA ALA A 38 -10.45 -14.94 3.07
C ALA A 38 -10.77 -13.90 4.15
N ALA A 39 -10.48 -14.20 5.42
CA ALA A 39 -10.65 -13.24 6.52
C ALA A 39 -9.76 -11.99 6.34
N LEU A 40 -8.50 -12.18 5.91
CA LEU A 40 -7.60 -11.08 5.58
C LEU A 40 -8.16 -10.20 4.46
N ARG A 41 -8.76 -10.79 3.42
CA ARG A 41 -9.34 -10.04 2.31
C ARG A 41 -10.47 -9.12 2.78
N THR A 42 -11.40 -9.65 3.58
CA THR A 42 -12.50 -8.84 4.14
C THR A 42 -11.98 -7.71 5.02
N ALA A 43 -11.00 -7.99 5.89
CA ALA A 43 -10.40 -6.97 6.75
C ALA A 43 -9.64 -5.90 5.94
N PHE A 44 -8.91 -6.31 4.90
CA PHE A 44 -8.18 -5.41 4.01
C PHE A 44 -9.13 -4.49 3.24
N ASP A 45 -10.20 -5.03 2.65
CA ASP A 45 -11.19 -4.23 1.91
C ASP A 45 -11.86 -3.19 2.82
N GLY A 46 -12.21 -3.57 4.07
CA GLY A 46 -12.76 -2.64 5.06
C GLY A 46 -11.78 -1.54 5.47
N ASN A 47 -10.52 -1.89 5.73
CA ASN A 47 -9.49 -0.91 6.06
C ASN A 47 -9.17 0.03 4.88
N ALA A 48 -9.17 -0.49 3.66
CA ALA A 48 -8.98 0.31 2.46
C ALA A 48 -10.11 1.35 2.32
N GLU A 49 -11.35 0.97 2.59
CA GLU A 49 -12.48 1.90 2.52
C GLU A 49 -12.41 3.01 3.58
N VAL A 50 -12.00 2.68 4.80
CA VAL A 50 -11.72 3.69 5.84
C VAL A 50 -10.61 4.64 5.36
N ALA A 51 -9.53 4.11 4.79
CA ALA A 51 -8.45 4.94 4.26
C ALA A 51 -8.92 5.85 3.12
N ARG A 52 -9.75 5.36 2.18
CA ARG A 52 -10.37 6.20 1.13
C ARG A 52 -11.13 7.37 1.72
N THR A 53 -11.97 7.09 2.71
CA THR A 53 -12.77 8.12 3.38
C THR A 53 -11.86 9.17 4.02
N VAL A 54 -10.78 8.76 4.70
CA VAL A 54 -9.80 9.70 5.27
C VAL A 54 -9.13 10.52 4.18
N MET A 55 -8.70 9.90 3.09
CA MET A 55 -8.01 10.57 1.99
C MET A 55 -8.87 11.62 1.30
N LEU A 56 -10.18 11.39 1.17
CA LEU A 56 -11.15 12.36 0.62
C LEU A 56 -11.27 13.64 1.48
N HIS A 57 -10.94 13.57 2.77
CA HIS A 57 -11.05 14.69 3.70
C HIS A 57 -9.70 15.29 4.10
N ALA A 58 -8.60 14.86 3.47
CA ALA A 58 -7.25 15.35 3.72
C ALA A 58 -6.74 16.15 2.52
N SER A 59 -5.83 17.10 2.74
CA SER A 59 -5.12 17.81 1.66
C SER A 59 -4.07 16.88 1.03
N ILE A 60 -4.54 15.91 0.23
CA ILE A 60 -3.74 14.88 -0.43
C ILE A 60 -3.77 15.10 -1.95
N SER A 61 -2.66 14.80 -2.61
CA SER A 61 -2.57 14.86 -4.07
C SER A 61 -3.39 13.76 -4.74
N GLU A 62 -4.03 14.08 -5.86
CA GLU A 62 -4.66 13.09 -6.76
C GLU A 62 -3.69 11.96 -7.16
N LEU A 63 -2.40 12.26 -7.30
CA LEU A 63 -1.39 11.24 -7.60
C LEU A 63 -1.25 10.21 -6.47
N SER A 64 -1.40 10.64 -5.22
CA SER A 64 -1.37 9.77 -4.05
C SER A 64 -2.64 8.92 -3.95
N ILE A 65 -3.81 9.50 -4.26
CA ILE A 65 -5.08 8.77 -4.34
C ILE A 65 -5.00 7.70 -5.42
N ALA A 66 -4.56 8.07 -6.62
CA ALA A 66 -4.42 7.12 -7.73
C ALA A 66 -3.39 6.02 -7.43
N ALA A 67 -2.30 6.33 -6.72
CA ALA A 67 -1.33 5.32 -6.28
C ALA A 67 -1.97 4.35 -5.27
N PHE A 68 -2.65 4.88 -4.27
CA PHE A 68 -3.37 4.09 -3.28
C PHE A 68 -4.35 3.10 -3.92
N GLU A 69 -5.21 3.54 -4.85
CA GLU A 69 -6.18 2.65 -5.51
C GLU A 69 -5.50 1.52 -6.28
N ARG A 70 -4.46 1.83 -7.07
CA ARG A 70 -3.68 0.81 -7.80
C ARG A 70 -3.00 -0.18 -6.85
N ASP A 71 -2.52 0.28 -5.70
CA ASP A 71 -1.86 -0.56 -4.69
C ASP A 71 -2.88 -1.45 -3.95
N VAL A 72 -4.08 -0.94 -3.68
CA VAL A 72 -5.19 -1.72 -3.10
C VAL A 72 -5.62 -2.84 -4.05
N GLU A 73 -5.83 -2.55 -5.32
CA GLU A 73 -6.20 -3.56 -6.33
C GLU A 73 -5.14 -4.66 -6.44
N ARG A 74 -3.86 -4.30 -6.51
CA ARG A 74 -2.75 -5.26 -6.56
C ARG A 74 -2.71 -6.15 -5.32
N THR A 75 -2.85 -5.55 -4.14
CA THR A 75 -2.80 -6.28 -2.86
C THR A 75 -4.01 -7.20 -2.72
N ALA A 76 -5.19 -6.74 -3.12
CA ALA A 76 -6.40 -7.54 -3.13
C ALA A 76 -6.28 -8.77 -4.05
N ALA A 77 -5.64 -8.62 -5.22
CA ALA A 77 -5.33 -9.72 -6.11
C ALA A 77 -4.32 -10.71 -5.50
N LEU A 78 -3.30 -10.21 -4.80
CA LEU A 78 -2.30 -11.05 -4.11
C LEU A 78 -2.92 -11.87 -2.97
N ILE A 79 -3.83 -11.28 -2.18
CA ILE A 79 -4.53 -12.00 -1.10
C ILE A 79 -5.43 -13.10 -1.67
N GLY A 80 -6.05 -12.86 -2.84
CA GLY A 80 -6.92 -13.83 -3.51
C GLY A 80 -6.22 -14.89 -4.36
N SER A 81 -4.90 -14.78 -4.54
CA SER A 81 -4.08 -15.72 -5.32
C SER A 81 -3.73 -17.02 -4.58
#